data_AF-Q2SLV2-F1
#
_entry.id   AF-Q2SLV2-F1
#
_cell.length_a   1.000
_cell.length_b   1.000
_cell.length_c   1.000
_cell.angle_alpha   90.00
_cell.angle_beta   90.00
_cell.angle_gamma   90.00
#
_symmetry.space_group_name_H-M   'P 1'
#
loop_
_entity.id
_entity.type
_entity.pdbx_description
1 polymer ?
#
loop_
_entity_poly.entity_id
_entity_poly.type
_entity_poly.pdbx_seq_one_letter_code
_entity_poly.pdbx_strand_id
1 'polypeptide(L)'
;MSSLPSAVFVNTHGVVNNHGAKSCFICGLTVQRVVVGAAASADLTCDNPECRRLAERRASTPPALFDAQVKFHRQRMQERKVLAEAEQRRIETQSAEEAKQNQALYAHLAKSEGLDPEGAPVIIPTASTRLATLPKHRIRQYRDFLTQIISEACMHGFKDTDDELTSRARAEVNNKPLEHSETLANMNMHLCTMCKGGCCTSGREHAYLSASVIRRFMRENPELRPRHVLQLYLDKLSGKSIRGSCINHTNKGCSLPREMRSDICNGYFCDSLKSFNRKYAQETPPARIIAIARAQDNWSRFHPEQSNDVVAVAVVSSDEAKLLTLPENADA
;
A
#
# COMPACT_ATOMS: atom_id res chain seq x y z
N MET A 1 6.45 -12.26 12.00
CA MET A 1 5.93 -11.46 10.87
C MET A 1 5.34 -10.20 11.47
N SER A 2 6.18 -9.17 11.52
CA SER A 2 5.99 -7.97 12.32
C SER A 2 5.26 -6.94 11.47
N SER A 3 4.05 -6.59 11.88
CA SER A 3 3.23 -5.54 11.28
C SER A 3 3.90 -4.17 11.47
N LEU A 4 4.43 -3.59 10.40
CA LEU A 4 4.75 -2.16 10.34
C LEU A 4 3.44 -1.40 10.06
N PRO A 5 3.04 -0.40 10.86
CA PRO A 5 1.93 0.46 10.50
C PRO A 5 2.43 1.56 9.56
N SER A 6 2.03 1.49 8.29
CA SER A 6 2.03 2.64 7.39
C SER A 6 0.86 3.56 7.75
N ALA A 7 1.14 4.73 8.32
CA ALA A 7 0.26 5.89 8.22
C ALA A 7 1.01 7.18 8.60
N VAL A 8 1.51 7.91 7.60
CA VAL A 8 1.76 9.35 7.73
C VAL A 8 0.42 10.04 7.57
N PHE A 9 -0.25 10.32 8.70
CA PHE A 9 -1.38 11.25 8.74
C PHE A 9 -0.84 12.66 8.96
N VAL A 10 -0.84 13.48 7.91
CA VAL A 10 -0.75 14.94 8.06
C VAL A 10 -2.12 15.40 8.54
N ASN A 11 -2.25 15.73 9.82
CA ASN A 11 -3.47 16.28 10.39
C ASN A 11 -3.29 17.80 10.55
N THR A 12 -3.91 18.56 9.64
CA THR A 12 -4.06 20.01 9.77
C THR A 12 -5.29 20.32 10.61
N HIS A 13 -5.10 21.21 11.60
CA HIS A 13 -6.06 21.78 12.55
C HIS A 13 -6.16 21.12 13.93
N GLY A 14 -5.50 21.77 14.89
CA GLY A 14 -5.71 21.62 16.32
C GLY A 14 -4.93 22.70 17.05
N VAL A 15 -5.65 23.69 17.58
CA VAL A 15 -5.12 24.79 18.39
C VAL A 15 -4.29 24.23 19.55
N VAL A 16 -2.99 24.57 19.61
CA VAL A 16 -2.07 24.13 20.66
C VAL A 16 -2.15 25.10 21.83
N ASN A 17 -2.93 24.75 22.85
CA ASN A 17 -2.79 25.39 24.16
C ASN A 17 -1.52 24.85 24.84
N ASN A 18 -0.57 25.74 25.05
CA ASN A 18 0.74 25.47 25.63
C ASN A 18 0.62 25.37 27.18
N HIS A 19 0.21 24.21 27.69
CA HIS A 19 0.38 23.85 29.09
C HIS A 19 1.60 22.93 29.22
N GLY A 20 2.53 23.27 30.11
CA GLY A 20 3.87 22.68 30.24
C GLY A 20 3.92 21.18 29.95
N ALA A 21 4.83 20.80 29.05
CA ALA A 21 4.99 19.43 28.56
C ALA A 21 5.12 18.44 29.72
N LYS A 22 4.06 17.67 29.97
CA LYS A 22 4.02 16.64 31.01
C LYS A 22 4.57 15.33 30.45
N SER A 23 5.45 14.67 31.19
CA SER A 23 6.02 13.37 30.82
C SER A 23 5.29 12.22 31.49
N CYS A 24 5.33 11.05 30.85
CA CYS A 24 4.76 9.83 31.40
C CYS A 24 5.63 9.33 32.56
N PHE A 25 5.04 9.10 33.73
CA PHE A 25 5.71 8.53 34.89
C PHE A 25 6.38 7.18 34.60
N ILE A 26 5.79 6.36 33.71
CA ILE A 26 6.33 5.05 33.34
C ILE A 26 7.46 5.19 32.32
N CYS A 27 7.17 5.62 31.09
CA CYS A 27 8.16 5.62 30.01
C CYS A 27 8.98 6.92 29.88
N GLY A 28 8.68 7.97 30.66
CA GLY A 28 9.40 9.25 30.62
C GLY A 28 9.12 10.12 29.38
N LEU A 29 8.34 9.63 28.41
CA LEU A 29 8.04 10.35 27.16
C LEU A 29 6.96 11.41 27.36
N THR A 30 7.04 12.51 26.61
CA THR A 30 6.04 13.59 26.61
C THR A 30 4.65 13.07 26.23
N VAL A 31 3.64 13.40 27.02
CA VAL A 31 2.27 12.96 26.85
C VAL A 31 1.47 14.01 26.09
N GLN A 32 1.01 13.67 24.87
CA GLN A 32 0.14 14.55 24.07
C GLN A 32 -1.36 14.36 24.40
N ARG A 33 -1.74 13.19 24.93
CA ARG A 33 -3.10 12.88 25.43
C ARG A 33 -3.00 12.17 26.77
N VAL A 34 -3.53 12.78 27.82
CA VAL A 34 -3.59 12.20 29.16
C VAL A 34 -4.82 11.32 29.26
N VAL A 35 -4.65 10.03 29.55
CA VAL A 35 -5.76 9.18 29.97
C VAL A 35 -5.95 9.39 31.46
N VAL A 36 -6.99 10.14 31.85
CA VAL A 36 -7.34 10.32 33.26
C VAL A 36 -8.07 9.06 33.73
N GLY A 37 -7.31 8.09 34.23
CA GLY A 37 -7.82 6.85 34.81
C GLY A 37 -7.62 6.82 36.32
N ALA A 38 -8.72 7.06 37.05
CA ALA A 38 -9.00 6.77 38.46
C ALA A 38 -7.80 6.47 39.40
N ALA A 39 -7.07 7.50 39.81
CA ALA A 39 -6.59 7.69 41.18
C ALA A 39 -6.03 9.10 41.29
N ALA A 40 -6.30 9.79 42.40
CA ALA A 40 -5.82 11.13 42.73
C ALA A 40 -4.30 11.17 42.99
N SER A 41 -3.48 10.75 42.02
CA SER A 41 -2.02 10.78 42.09
C SER A 41 -1.47 11.63 40.95
N ALA A 42 -0.40 12.38 41.23
CA ALA A 42 0.29 13.28 40.31
C ALA A 42 0.98 12.58 39.11
N ASP A 43 0.79 11.26 38.95
CA ASP A 43 1.55 10.42 38.03
C ASP A 43 0.81 10.21 36.71
N LEU A 44 1.23 10.95 35.69
CA LEU A 44 0.65 10.91 34.37
C LEU A 44 1.10 9.67 33.61
N THR A 45 0.16 8.91 33.04
CA THR A 45 0.46 7.74 32.20
C THR A 45 -0.02 7.97 30.76
N CYS A 46 0.80 7.64 29.77
CA CYS A 46 0.42 7.76 28.35
C CYS A 46 -0.56 6.66 27.93
N ASP A 47 -1.07 6.75 26.70
CA ASP A 47 -2.03 5.80 26.11
C ASP A 47 -1.42 4.46 25.70
N ASN A 48 -0.08 4.32 25.75
CA ASN A 48 0.61 3.08 25.46
C ASN A 48 0.09 1.94 26.37
N PRO A 49 -0.43 0.83 25.82
CA PRO A 49 -0.96 -0.28 26.60
C PRO A 49 0.03 -0.89 27.60
N GLU A 50 1.33 -0.91 27.27
CA GLU A 50 2.36 -1.42 28.18
C GLU A 50 2.55 -0.49 29.40
N CYS A 51 2.55 0.83 29.18
CA CYS A 51 2.63 1.82 30.26
C CYS A 51 1.43 1.72 31.20
N ARG A 52 0.20 1.59 30.65
CA ARG A 52 -1.03 1.46 31.44
C ARG A 52 -1.03 0.19 32.30
N ARG A 53 -0.74 -0.96 31.69
CA ARG A 53 -0.63 -2.24 32.42
C ARG A 53 0.41 -2.20 33.52
N LEU A 54 1.53 -1.50 33.29
CA LEU A 54 2.56 -1.37 34.33
C LEU A 54 2.07 -0.46 35.46
N ALA A 55 1.47 0.70 35.14
CA ALA A 55 0.91 1.61 36.14
C ALA A 55 -0.16 0.93 37.02
N GLU A 56 -1.06 0.13 36.44
CA GLU A 56 -2.10 -0.64 37.15
C GLU A 56 -1.52 -1.64 38.17
N ARG A 57 -0.33 -2.18 37.91
CA ARG A 57 0.34 -3.15 38.78
C ARG A 57 1.07 -2.53 39.97
N ARG A 58 1.14 -1.20 40.06
CA ARG A 58 1.87 -0.50 41.13
C ARG A 58 1.39 -0.90 42.52
N ALA A 59 0.09 -1.01 42.73
CA ALA A 59 -0.50 -1.33 44.03
C ALA A 59 -0.28 -2.79 44.45
N SER A 60 -0.05 -3.70 43.51
CA SER A 60 0.09 -5.14 43.74
C SER A 60 1.53 -5.66 43.65
N THR A 61 2.50 -4.78 43.39
CA THR A 61 3.91 -5.14 43.16
C THR A 61 4.79 -4.55 44.26
N PRO A 62 5.76 -5.31 44.84
CA PRO A 62 6.71 -4.74 45.80
C PRO A 62 7.45 -3.53 45.21
N PRO A 63 7.63 -2.42 45.97
CA PRO A 63 8.15 -1.16 45.42
C PRO A 63 9.48 -1.31 44.65
N ALA A 64 10.45 -2.02 45.22
CA ALA A 64 11.75 -2.23 44.56
C ALA A 64 11.64 -2.99 43.22
N LEU A 65 10.70 -3.93 43.12
CA LEU A 65 10.47 -4.70 41.89
C LEU A 65 9.71 -3.85 40.86
N PHE A 66 8.76 -3.03 41.30
CA PHE A 66 8.07 -2.07 40.44
C PHE A 66 9.03 -1.04 39.85
N ASP A 67 9.92 -0.46 40.66
CA ASP A 67 10.91 0.52 40.21
C ASP A 67 11.88 -0.09 39.19
N ALA A 68 12.32 -1.33 39.41
CA ALA A 68 13.16 -2.05 38.47
C ALA A 68 12.44 -2.28 37.12
N GLN A 69 11.16 -2.67 37.15
CA GLN A 69 10.35 -2.85 35.93
C GLN A 69 10.14 -1.54 35.18
N VAL A 70 9.85 -0.44 35.89
CA VAL A 70 9.70 0.90 35.30
C VAL A 70 11.01 1.33 34.65
N LYS A 71 12.15 1.17 35.33
CA LYS A 71 13.47 1.50 34.78
C LYS A 71 13.76 0.72 33.50
N PHE A 72 13.54 -0.59 33.50
CA PHE A 72 13.74 -1.44 32.33
C PHE A 72 12.82 -1.05 31.17
N HIS A 73 11.53 -0.85 31.44
CA HIS A 73 10.56 -0.44 30.43
C HIS A 73 10.90 0.93 29.84
N ARG A 74 11.29 1.90 30.67
CA ARG A 74 11.73 3.23 30.25
C ARG A 74 12.93 3.16 29.32
N GLN A 75 13.95 2.38 29.68
CA GLN A 75 15.12 2.17 28.84
C GLN A 75 14.72 1.62 27.46
N ARG A 76 13.92 0.54 27.43
CA ARG A 76 13.46 -0.08 26.18
C ARG A 76 12.63 0.88 25.32
N MET A 77 11.78 1.71 25.93
CA MET A 77 10.99 2.70 25.20
C MET A 77 11.86 3.82 24.62
N GLN A 78 12.87 4.27 25.35
CA GLN A 78 13.82 5.26 24.86
C GLN A 78 14.67 4.71 23.70
N GLU A 79 15.16 3.47 23.82
CA GLU A 79 15.88 2.78 22.74
C GLU A 79 15.01 2.66 21.49
N ARG A 80 13.74 2.22 21.62
CA ARG A 80 12.79 2.16 20.49
C ARG A 80 12.56 3.52 19.85
N LYS A 81 12.47 4.58 20.64
CA LYS A 81 12.31 5.95 20.14
C LYS A 81 13.53 6.39 19.34
N VAL A 82 14.74 6.21 19.88
CA VAL A 82 15.98 6.55 19.19
C VAL A 82 16.10 5.79 17.86
N LEU A 83 15.79 4.49 17.85
CA LEU A 83 15.80 3.67 16.64
C LEU A 83 14.76 4.15 15.62
N ALA A 84 13.55 4.48 16.06
CA ALA A 84 12.50 5.00 15.18
C ALA A 84 12.85 6.38 14.59
N GLU A 85 13.47 7.26 15.38
CA GLU A 85 13.94 8.57 14.91
C GLU A 85 15.13 8.46 13.94
N ALA A 86 16.03 7.50 14.15
CA ALA A 86 17.12 7.21 13.23
C ALA A 86 16.58 6.66 11.90
N GLU A 87 15.64 5.71 11.97
CA GLU A 87 14.99 5.15 10.78
C GLU A 87 14.19 6.19 10.01
N GLN A 88 13.43 7.05 10.71
CA GLN A 88 12.68 8.14 10.08
C GLN A 88 13.60 9.12 9.34
N ARG A 89 14.71 9.54 9.96
CA ARG A 89 15.71 10.41 9.31
C ARG A 89 16.35 9.76 8.09
N ARG A 90 16.61 8.47 8.14
CA ARG A 90 17.12 7.71 7.00
C ARG A 90 16.12 7.68 5.85
N ILE A 91 14.84 7.40 6.14
CA ILE A 91 13.75 7.41 5.15
C ILE A 91 13.61 8.79 4.51
N GLU A 92 13.67 9.86 5.31
CA GLU A 92 13.57 11.24 4.82
C GLU A 92 14.75 11.61 3.91
N THR A 93 15.96 11.24 4.31
CA THR A 93 17.18 11.48 3.52
C THR A 93 17.11 10.73 2.19
N GLN A 94 16.74 9.44 2.22
CA GLN A 94 16.56 8.62 1.02
C GLN A 94 15.47 9.22 0.11
N SER A 95 14.31 9.59 0.67
CA SER A 95 13.20 10.15 -0.11
C SER A 95 13.56 11.48 -0.76
N ALA A 96 14.34 12.33 -0.09
CA ALA A 96 14.80 13.60 -0.62
C ALA A 96 15.77 13.41 -1.79
N GLU A 97 16.71 12.46 -1.69
CA GLU A 97 17.64 12.14 -2.77
C GLU A 97 16.90 11.54 -3.98
N GLU A 98 16.00 10.58 -3.75
CA GLU A 98 15.18 10.01 -4.81
C GLU A 98 14.32 11.07 -5.50
N ALA A 99 13.74 12.02 -4.76
CA ALA A 99 12.97 13.12 -5.32
C ALA A 99 13.82 14.02 -6.21
N LYS A 100 15.04 14.34 -5.79
CA LYS A 100 16.00 15.14 -6.57
C LYS A 100 16.38 14.43 -7.88
N GLN A 101 16.72 13.14 -7.81
CA GLN A 101 17.02 12.31 -8.99
C GLN A 101 15.83 12.25 -9.95
N ASN A 102 14.61 12.01 -9.41
CA ASN A 102 13.39 11.93 -10.21
C ASN A 102 13.10 13.25 -10.93
N GLN A 103 13.30 14.39 -10.28
CA GLN A 103 13.08 15.70 -10.88
C GLN A 103 14.11 16.01 -11.97
N ALA A 104 15.39 15.71 -11.73
CA ALA A 104 16.44 15.91 -12.72
C ALA A 104 16.20 15.06 -13.98
N LEU A 105 15.85 13.78 -13.78
CA LEU A 105 15.52 12.87 -14.87
C LEU A 105 14.25 13.33 -15.63
N TYR A 106 13.21 13.76 -14.90
CA TYR A 106 12.01 14.30 -15.52
C TYR A 106 12.33 15.51 -16.40
N ALA A 107 13.05 16.51 -15.90
CA ALA A 107 13.35 17.73 -16.65
C ALA A 107 14.14 17.44 -17.94
N HIS A 108 15.09 16.50 -17.88
CA HIS A 108 15.83 16.05 -19.04
C HIS A 108 14.91 15.40 -20.10
N LEU A 109 14.08 14.45 -19.67
CA LEU A 109 13.18 13.72 -20.56
C LEU A 109 12.05 14.62 -21.11
N ALA A 110 11.51 15.51 -20.29
CA ALA A 110 10.46 16.45 -20.67
C ALA A 110 10.92 17.34 -21.83
N LYS A 111 12.15 17.86 -21.76
CA LYS A 111 12.75 18.63 -22.86
C LYS A 111 12.85 17.80 -24.15
N SER A 112 13.27 16.54 -24.06
CA SER A 112 13.41 15.66 -25.24
C SER A 112 12.06 15.27 -25.86
N GLU A 113 11.00 15.19 -25.05
CA GLU A 113 9.66 14.74 -25.46
C GLU A 113 8.70 15.89 -25.75
N GLY A 114 9.17 17.14 -25.65
CA GLY A 114 8.36 18.35 -25.88
C GLY A 114 7.31 18.61 -24.80
N LEU A 115 7.58 18.20 -23.56
CA LEU A 115 6.72 18.41 -22.39
C LEU A 115 7.24 19.56 -21.53
N ASP A 116 6.38 20.07 -20.65
CA ASP A 116 6.73 21.11 -19.68
C ASP A 116 7.83 20.61 -18.71
N PRO A 117 9.02 21.22 -18.70
CA PRO A 117 10.11 20.82 -17.81
C PRO A 117 9.83 21.09 -16.33
N GLU A 118 8.87 21.96 -16.01
CA GLU A 118 8.46 22.26 -14.62
C GLU A 118 7.33 21.34 -14.13
N GLY A 119 6.90 20.38 -14.95
CA GLY A 119 5.97 19.34 -14.54
C GLY A 119 6.57 18.36 -13.51
N ALA A 120 5.78 17.34 -13.17
CA ALA A 120 6.17 16.33 -12.20
C ALA A 120 5.96 14.91 -12.76
N PRO A 121 6.92 14.00 -12.56
CA PRO A 121 6.77 12.61 -12.98
C PRO A 121 5.76 11.86 -12.09
N VAL A 122 5.14 10.83 -12.66
CA VAL A 122 4.44 9.81 -11.85
C VAL A 122 5.43 8.70 -11.48
N ILE A 123 5.68 8.53 -10.18
CA ILE A 123 6.62 7.51 -9.70
C ILE A 123 5.92 6.17 -9.47
N ILE A 124 6.47 5.12 -10.06
CA ILE A 124 5.90 3.79 -10.08
C ILE A 124 6.82 2.83 -9.31
N PRO A 125 6.40 2.29 -8.15
CA PRO A 125 7.14 1.20 -7.52
C PRO A 125 7.02 -0.06 -8.38
N THR A 126 8.11 -0.79 -8.58
CA THR A 126 8.13 -1.98 -9.44
C THR A 126 8.42 -3.23 -8.63
N ALA A 127 7.68 -4.32 -8.87
CA ALA A 127 8.06 -5.63 -8.30
C ALA A 127 9.01 -6.40 -9.23
N SER A 128 9.54 -7.51 -8.71
CA SER A 128 10.39 -8.43 -9.45
C SER A 128 9.81 -8.77 -10.83
N THR A 129 10.64 -8.66 -11.87
CA THR A 129 10.28 -8.99 -13.26
C THR A 129 10.45 -10.47 -13.59
N ARG A 130 10.79 -11.31 -12.61
CA ARG A 130 11.15 -12.72 -12.83
C ARG A 130 9.91 -13.55 -13.16
N LEU A 131 9.61 -13.62 -14.45
CA LEU A 131 8.57 -14.48 -14.99
C LEU A 131 8.99 -15.96 -14.89
N ALA A 132 8.10 -16.80 -14.36
CA ALA A 132 8.34 -18.23 -14.23
C ALA A 132 7.11 -19.02 -14.71
N THR A 133 7.33 -20.23 -15.22
CA THR A 133 6.23 -21.16 -15.52
C THR A 133 5.40 -21.38 -14.27
N LEU A 134 4.07 -21.27 -14.39
CA LEU A 134 3.18 -21.40 -13.26
C LEU A 134 3.15 -22.86 -12.77
N PRO A 135 3.62 -23.16 -11.54
CA PRO A 135 3.67 -24.53 -11.05
C PRO A 135 2.28 -25.13 -10.84
N LYS A 136 2.10 -26.42 -11.19
CA LYS A 136 0.83 -27.15 -11.04
C LYS A 136 0.27 -27.11 -9.61
N HIS A 137 1.13 -27.07 -8.58
CA HIS A 137 0.66 -27.00 -7.19
C HIS A 137 -0.04 -25.67 -6.87
N ARG A 138 0.44 -24.54 -7.41
CA ARG A 138 -0.20 -23.23 -7.22
C ARG A 138 -1.56 -23.18 -7.90
N ILE A 139 -1.67 -23.76 -9.10
CA ILE A 139 -2.93 -23.88 -9.84
C ILE A 139 -3.95 -24.68 -9.01
N ARG A 140 -3.53 -25.80 -8.40
CA ARG A 140 -4.39 -26.59 -7.51
C ARG A 140 -4.83 -25.78 -6.29
N GLN A 141 -3.90 -25.13 -5.59
CA GLN A 141 -4.22 -24.28 -4.43
C GLN A 141 -5.22 -23.18 -4.78
N TYR A 142 -5.05 -22.52 -5.93
CA TYR A 142 -5.98 -21.49 -6.37
C TYR A 142 -7.35 -22.06 -6.71
N ARG A 143 -7.41 -23.19 -7.43
CA ARG A 143 -8.68 -23.87 -7.72
C ARG A 143 -9.41 -24.29 -6.44
N ASP A 144 -8.70 -24.86 -5.48
CA ASP A 144 -9.28 -25.32 -4.23
C ASP A 144 -9.81 -24.12 -3.42
N PHE A 145 -9.04 -23.02 -3.38
CA PHE A 145 -9.47 -21.76 -2.78
C PHE A 145 -10.71 -21.16 -3.47
N LEU A 146 -10.71 -21.05 -4.80
CA LEU A 146 -11.85 -20.58 -5.59
C LEU A 146 -13.10 -21.43 -5.32
N THR A 147 -12.95 -22.75 -5.28
CA THR A 147 -14.05 -23.68 -4.99
C THR A 147 -14.66 -23.40 -3.62
N GLN A 148 -13.83 -23.15 -2.61
CA GLN A 148 -14.28 -22.77 -1.27
C GLN A 148 -15.07 -21.46 -1.31
N ILE A 149 -14.49 -20.36 -1.81
CA ILE A 149 -15.17 -19.06 -1.77
C ILE A 149 -16.40 -18.99 -2.68
N ILE A 150 -16.45 -19.78 -3.76
CA ILE A 150 -17.65 -19.93 -4.60
C ILE A 150 -18.76 -20.66 -3.83
N SER A 151 -18.41 -21.72 -3.09
CA SER A 151 -19.38 -22.41 -2.22
C SER A 151 -19.91 -21.46 -1.14
N GLU A 152 -19.04 -20.70 -0.50
CA GLU A 152 -19.43 -19.71 0.51
C GLU A 152 -20.35 -18.62 -0.07
N ALA A 153 -20.05 -18.13 -1.28
CA ALA A 153 -20.86 -17.13 -1.98
C ALA A 153 -22.28 -17.61 -2.31
N CYS A 154 -22.48 -18.92 -2.46
CA CYS A 154 -23.79 -19.53 -2.72
C CYS A 154 -24.62 -19.76 -1.45
N MET A 155 -24.05 -19.63 -0.25
CA MET A 155 -24.78 -19.89 0.99
C MET A 155 -25.86 -18.84 1.23
N HIS A 156 -27.07 -19.30 1.55
CA HIS A 156 -28.14 -18.42 2.01
C HIS A 156 -27.72 -17.70 3.30
N GLY A 157 -27.99 -16.40 3.37
CA GLY A 157 -27.65 -15.58 4.55
C GLY A 157 -26.19 -15.13 4.65
N PHE A 158 -25.35 -15.37 3.62
CA PHE A 158 -24.00 -14.79 3.58
C PHE A 158 -24.07 -13.26 3.71
N LYS A 159 -23.18 -12.70 4.55
CA LYS A 159 -23.02 -11.27 4.79
C LYS A 159 -21.56 -10.90 4.60
N ASP A 160 -21.34 -9.74 3.99
CA ASP A 160 -20.01 -9.16 3.89
C ASP A 160 -19.46 -8.87 5.29
N THR A 161 -18.17 -9.09 5.47
CA THR A 161 -17.41 -8.67 6.65
C THR A 161 -17.14 -7.15 6.63
N ASP A 162 -16.86 -6.56 7.79
CA ASP A 162 -16.54 -5.12 7.89
C ASP A 162 -15.32 -4.74 7.04
N ASP A 163 -14.32 -5.63 6.94
CA ASP A 163 -13.13 -5.43 6.10
C ASP A 163 -13.46 -5.41 4.61
N GLU A 164 -14.38 -6.27 4.15
CA GLU A 164 -14.85 -6.29 2.76
C GLU A 164 -15.65 -5.03 2.43
N LEU A 165 -16.54 -4.61 3.32
CA LEU A 165 -17.31 -3.37 3.17
C LEU A 165 -16.38 -2.14 3.09
N THR A 166 -15.38 -2.09 3.96
CA THR A 166 -14.36 -1.03 3.98
C THR A 166 -13.54 -1.02 2.70
N SER A 167 -13.13 -2.20 2.23
CA SER A 167 -12.37 -2.35 0.98
C SER A 167 -13.18 -1.89 -0.23
N ARG A 168 -14.47 -2.23 -0.28
CA ARG A 168 -15.39 -1.79 -1.34
C ARG A 168 -15.58 -0.27 -1.34
N ALA A 169 -15.90 0.33 -0.19
CA ALA A 169 -16.05 1.77 -0.07
C ALA A 169 -14.77 2.51 -0.48
N ARG A 170 -13.60 1.97 -0.12
CA ARG A 170 -12.31 2.52 -0.56
C ARG A 170 -12.12 2.43 -2.07
N ALA A 171 -12.52 1.31 -2.68
CA ALA A 171 -12.45 1.14 -4.12
C ALA A 171 -13.35 2.14 -4.86
N GLU A 172 -14.58 2.34 -4.39
CA GLU A 172 -15.49 3.34 -4.96
C GLU A 172 -14.89 4.75 -4.88
N VAL A 173 -14.43 5.18 -3.70
CA VAL A 173 -13.83 6.51 -3.51
C VAL A 173 -12.62 6.73 -4.41
N ASN A 174 -11.73 5.73 -4.49
CA ASN A 174 -10.49 5.87 -5.24
C ASN A 174 -10.71 5.83 -6.76
N ASN A 175 -11.79 5.21 -7.23
CA ASN A 175 -12.08 5.09 -8.67
C ASN A 175 -13.01 6.16 -9.20
N LYS A 176 -13.73 6.87 -8.34
CA LYS A 176 -14.59 7.99 -8.73
C LYS A 176 -13.94 9.00 -9.69
N PRO A 177 -12.64 9.36 -9.56
CA PRO A 177 -11.97 10.22 -10.55
C PRO A 177 -11.90 9.61 -11.95
N LEU A 178 -11.78 8.28 -12.06
CA LEU A 178 -11.62 7.56 -13.32
C LEU A 178 -12.93 7.41 -14.10
N GLU A 179 -14.07 7.39 -13.41
CA GLU A 179 -15.40 7.25 -14.01
C GLU A 179 -15.77 8.42 -14.93
N HIS A 180 -15.16 9.58 -14.70
CA HIS A 180 -15.47 10.83 -15.40
C HIS A 180 -14.44 11.17 -16.50
N SER A 181 -13.40 10.34 -16.68
CA SER A 181 -12.34 10.58 -17.66
C SER A 181 -11.75 9.27 -18.19
N GLU A 182 -12.10 8.93 -19.43
CA GLU A 182 -11.54 7.78 -20.14
C GLU A 182 -10.02 7.90 -20.30
N THR A 183 -9.52 9.10 -20.64
CA THR A 183 -8.09 9.41 -20.70
C THR A 183 -7.39 9.06 -19.39
N LEU A 184 -7.93 9.50 -18.25
CA LEU A 184 -7.33 9.22 -16.94
C LEU A 184 -7.38 7.73 -16.61
N ALA A 185 -8.49 7.05 -16.93
CA ALA A 185 -8.65 5.62 -16.72
C ALA A 185 -7.63 4.79 -17.52
N ASN A 186 -7.43 5.12 -18.79
CA ASN A 186 -6.48 4.43 -19.67
C ASN A 186 -5.03 4.68 -19.24
N MET A 187 -4.67 5.93 -18.92
CA MET A 187 -3.35 6.25 -18.35
C MET A 187 -3.10 5.45 -17.06
N ASN A 188 -4.09 5.31 -16.17
CA ASN A 188 -3.96 4.50 -14.96
C ASN A 188 -3.68 3.02 -15.27
N MET A 189 -4.27 2.47 -16.34
CA MET A 189 -4.01 1.09 -16.78
C MET A 189 -2.55 0.92 -17.22
N HIS A 190 -2.04 1.86 -18.01
CA HIS A 190 -0.65 1.89 -18.44
C HIS A 190 0.33 2.01 -17.26
N LEU A 191 0.09 2.96 -16.35
CA LEU A 191 0.91 3.17 -15.16
C LEU A 191 0.91 1.93 -14.24
N CYS A 192 -0.26 1.32 -14.01
CA CYS A 192 -0.36 0.07 -13.25
C CYS A 192 0.39 -1.08 -13.92
N THR A 193 0.47 -1.11 -15.25
CA THR A 193 1.22 -2.13 -15.98
C THR A 193 2.73 -1.95 -15.79
N MET A 194 3.21 -0.70 -15.75
CA MET A 194 4.62 -0.38 -15.46
C MET A 194 5.05 -0.83 -14.06
N CYS A 195 4.13 -0.83 -13.09
CA CYS A 195 4.35 -1.30 -11.73
C CYS A 195 4.73 -2.79 -11.67
N LYS A 196 4.38 -3.56 -12.71
CA LYS A 196 4.61 -5.01 -12.78
C LYS A 196 4.24 -5.65 -11.44
N GLY A 197 3.06 -5.30 -10.93
CA GLY A 197 2.47 -5.86 -9.71
C GLY A 197 3.22 -5.61 -8.39
N GLY A 198 3.94 -4.49 -8.25
CA GLY A 198 4.49 -4.00 -6.98
C GLY A 198 3.48 -4.01 -5.83
N CYS A 199 2.20 -3.75 -6.11
CA CYS A 199 1.13 -3.80 -5.13
C CYS A 199 0.51 -5.19 -4.90
N CYS A 200 0.74 -6.15 -5.81
CA CYS A 200 0.09 -7.46 -5.84
C CYS A 200 0.92 -8.58 -5.20
N THR A 201 2.11 -8.28 -4.68
CA THR A 201 3.07 -9.28 -4.17
C THR A 201 2.50 -10.15 -3.05
N SER A 202 1.69 -9.59 -2.14
CA SER A 202 1.06 -10.35 -1.05
C SER A 202 -0.20 -11.14 -1.43
N GLY A 203 -0.69 -11.05 -2.67
CA GLY A 203 -1.93 -11.71 -3.09
C GLY A 203 -1.83 -13.24 -3.30
N ARG A 204 -0.60 -13.76 -3.50
CA ARG A 204 -0.30 -15.21 -3.62
C ARG A 204 -1.34 -16.00 -4.44
N GLU A 205 -1.74 -17.19 -3.99
CA GLU A 205 -2.71 -18.05 -4.67
C GLU A 205 -4.16 -17.63 -4.42
N HIS A 206 -4.45 -16.67 -3.53
CA HIS A 206 -5.83 -16.24 -3.25
C HIS A 206 -6.24 -14.98 -4.02
N ALA A 207 -5.28 -14.21 -4.54
CA ALA A 207 -5.49 -12.97 -5.29
C ALA A 207 -6.38 -11.93 -4.57
N TYR A 208 -6.40 -12.00 -3.23
CA TYR A 208 -7.34 -11.26 -2.35
C TYR A 208 -8.82 -11.45 -2.70
N LEU A 209 -9.18 -12.47 -3.47
CA LEU A 209 -10.57 -12.77 -3.75
C LEU A 209 -11.26 -13.26 -2.47
N SER A 210 -12.56 -13.04 -2.39
CA SER A 210 -13.40 -13.48 -1.28
C SER A 210 -14.76 -13.90 -1.79
N ALA A 211 -15.54 -14.53 -0.92
CA ALA A 211 -16.91 -14.91 -1.22
C ALA A 211 -17.78 -13.68 -1.59
N SER A 212 -17.54 -12.51 -0.99
CA SER A 212 -18.24 -11.27 -1.36
C SER A 212 -17.99 -10.86 -2.81
N VAL A 213 -16.73 -10.92 -3.26
CA VAL A 213 -16.33 -10.62 -4.65
C VAL A 213 -17.00 -11.58 -5.63
N ILE A 214 -16.95 -12.89 -5.33
CA ILE A 214 -17.59 -13.91 -6.17
C ILE A 214 -19.10 -13.70 -6.22
N ARG A 215 -19.74 -13.40 -5.08
CA ARG A 215 -21.18 -13.16 -5.03
C ARG A 215 -21.60 -11.94 -5.82
N ARG A 216 -20.81 -10.85 -5.80
CA ARG A 216 -21.05 -9.70 -6.68
C ARG A 216 -20.97 -10.12 -8.14
N PHE A 217 -19.89 -10.78 -8.54
CA PHE A 217 -19.70 -11.23 -9.92
C PHE A 217 -20.86 -12.13 -10.39
N MET A 218 -21.33 -13.06 -9.54
CA MET A 218 -22.48 -13.91 -9.85
C MET A 218 -23.81 -13.15 -9.94
N ARG A 219 -24.01 -12.07 -9.17
CA ARG A 219 -25.21 -11.22 -9.29
C ARG A 219 -25.22 -10.43 -10.59
N GLU A 220 -24.06 -10.01 -11.06
CA GLU A 220 -23.89 -9.30 -12.34
C GLU A 220 -23.99 -10.25 -13.55
N ASN A 221 -23.85 -11.57 -13.32
CA ASN A 221 -23.90 -12.62 -14.34
C ASN A 221 -24.82 -13.78 -13.90
N PRO A 222 -26.14 -13.54 -13.75
CA PRO A 222 -27.07 -14.49 -13.12
C PRO A 222 -27.25 -15.81 -13.88
N GLU A 223 -26.88 -15.86 -15.16
CA GLU A 223 -26.89 -17.05 -16.01
C GLU A 223 -25.72 -18.02 -15.70
N LEU A 224 -24.68 -17.56 -15.01
CA LEU A 224 -23.51 -18.37 -14.71
C LEU A 224 -23.76 -19.30 -13.52
N ARG A 225 -23.59 -20.60 -13.76
CA ARG A 225 -23.55 -21.61 -12.68
C ARG A 225 -22.21 -21.55 -11.94
N PRO A 226 -22.15 -21.92 -10.66
CA PRO A 226 -20.91 -21.91 -9.86
C PRO A 226 -19.69 -22.56 -10.54
N ARG A 227 -19.90 -23.70 -11.22
CA ARG A 227 -18.84 -24.38 -11.99
C ARG A 227 -18.29 -23.56 -13.16
N HIS A 228 -19.13 -22.76 -13.81
CA HIS A 228 -18.72 -21.90 -14.92
C HIS A 228 -17.93 -20.69 -14.39
N VAL A 229 -18.33 -20.15 -13.23
CA VAL A 229 -17.56 -19.11 -12.54
C VAL A 229 -16.15 -19.62 -12.22
N LEU A 230 -16.02 -20.81 -11.63
CA LEU A 230 -14.71 -21.42 -11.38
C LEU A 230 -13.87 -21.51 -12.66
N GLN A 231 -14.46 -22.03 -13.75
CA GLN A 231 -13.76 -22.17 -15.02
C GLN A 231 -13.30 -20.82 -15.57
N LEU A 232 -14.14 -19.79 -15.52
CA LEU A 232 -13.78 -18.44 -15.98
C LEU A 232 -12.55 -17.89 -15.25
N TYR A 233 -12.44 -18.06 -13.93
CA TYR A 233 -11.26 -17.64 -13.18
C TYR A 233 -10.01 -18.45 -13.55
N LEU A 234 -10.15 -19.78 -13.73
CA LEU A 234 -9.03 -20.63 -14.13
C LEU A 234 -8.54 -20.33 -15.55
N ASP A 235 -9.44 -19.98 -16.47
CA ASP A 235 -9.11 -19.61 -17.85
C ASP A 235 -8.33 -18.30 -17.95
N LYS A 236 -8.38 -17.46 -16.91
CA LYS A 236 -7.54 -16.26 -16.80
C LYS A 236 -6.13 -16.56 -16.32
N LEU A 237 -5.81 -17.77 -15.88
CA LEU A 237 -4.44 -18.11 -15.54
C LEU A 237 -3.59 -18.14 -16.81
N SER A 238 -2.50 -17.38 -16.80
CA SER A 238 -1.47 -17.53 -17.81
C SER A 238 -0.55 -18.71 -17.47
N GLY A 239 0.05 -19.34 -18.49
CA GLY A 239 1.06 -20.38 -18.26
C GLY A 239 2.32 -19.90 -17.54
N LYS A 240 2.50 -18.57 -17.37
CA LYS A 240 3.65 -17.96 -16.72
C LYS A 240 3.23 -16.80 -15.80
N SER A 241 3.55 -16.90 -14.52
CA SER A 241 3.29 -15.83 -13.53
C SER A 241 4.60 -15.22 -13.02
N ILE A 242 4.54 -13.99 -12.51
CA ILE A 242 5.66 -13.39 -11.78
C ILE A 242 5.96 -14.21 -10.51
N ARG A 243 7.22 -14.59 -10.32
CA ARG A 243 7.67 -15.39 -9.19
C ARG A 243 7.47 -14.63 -7.88
N GLY A 244 6.91 -15.31 -6.87
CA GLY A 244 6.72 -14.73 -5.54
C GLY A 244 5.60 -13.68 -5.46
N SER A 245 4.72 -13.61 -6.47
CA SER A 245 3.60 -12.66 -6.51
C SER A 245 2.24 -13.38 -6.60
N CYS A 246 1.17 -12.60 -6.72
CA CYS A 246 -0.18 -13.08 -7.01
C CYS A 246 -0.20 -14.02 -8.23
N ILE A 247 -1.02 -15.07 -8.19
CA ILE A 247 -1.11 -16.08 -9.25
C ILE A 247 -1.57 -15.51 -10.61
N ASN A 248 -2.40 -14.47 -10.58
CA ASN A 248 -2.92 -13.79 -11.78
C ASN A 248 -1.97 -12.72 -12.33
N HIS A 249 -0.78 -12.58 -11.76
CA HIS A 249 0.15 -11.53 -12.14
C HIS A 249 1.10 -12.00 -13.25
N THR A 250 1.01 -11.34 -14.41
CA THR A 250 1.77 -11.63 -15.64
C THR A 250 2.73 -10.48 -15.98
N ASN A 251 3.55 -10.64 -17.02
CA ASN A 251 4.39 -9.57 -17.54
C ASN A 251 3.60 -8.41 -18.20
N LYS A 252 2.31 -8.60 -18.48
CA LYS A 252 1.39 -7.57 -19.01
C LYS A 252 0.47 -6.99 -17.93
N GLY A 253 0.73 -7.28 -16.66
CA GLY A 253 -0.14 -6.91 -15.54
C GLY A 253 -1.05 -8.06 -15.10
N CYS A 254 -2.16 -7.72 -14.44
CA CYS A 254 -3.11 -8.70 -13.93
C CYS A 254 -3.91 -9.34 -15.08
N SER A 255 -3.94 -10.67 -15.15
CA SER A 255 -4.71 -11.42 -16.14
C SER A 255 -6.21 -11.48 -15.83
N LEU A 256 -6.63 -11.15 -14.61
CA LEU A 256 -8.04 -10.94 -14.31
C LEU A 256 -8.48 -9.59 -14.86
N PRO A 257 -9.63 -9.52 -15.56
CA PRO A 257 -10.25 -8.25 -15.88
C PRO A 257 -10.83 -7.60 -14.60
N ARG A 258 -11.15 -6.31 -14.67
CA ARG A 258 -11.40 -5.46 -13.50
C ARG A 258 -12.59 -5.94 -12.65
N GLU A 259 -13.65 -6.36 -13.32
CA GLU A 259 -14.88 -6.93 -12.77
C GLU A 259 -14.66 -8.24 -11.99
N MET A 260 -13.58 -8.98 -12.30
CA MET A 260 -13.20 -10.21 -11.60
C MET A 260 -12.17 -9.97 -10.49
N ARG A 261 -11.62 -8.76 -10.35
CA ARG A 261 -10.63 -8.45 -9.32
C ARG A 261 -11.32 -8.19 -7.98
N SER A 262 -10.58 -8.41 -6.91
CA SER A 262 -11.00 -8.02 -5.56
C SER A 262 -11.08 -6.50 -5.42
N ASP A 263 -11.85 -6.03 -4.43
CA ASP A 263 -11.94 -4.61 -4.12
C ASP A 263 -10.63 -4.04 -3.57
N ILE A 264 -9.83 -4.87 -2.91
CA ILE A 264 -8.45 -4.52 -2.54
C ILE A 264 -7.64 -4.17 -3.80
N CYS A 265 -7.69 -5.01 -4.83
CA CYS A 265 -6.99 -4.75 -6.08
C CYS A 265 -7.57 -3.55 -6.83
N ASN A 266 -8.89 -3.46 -6.93
CA ASN A 266 -9.55 -2.38 -7.67
C ASN A 266 -9.43 -1.02 -6.99
N GLY A 267 -9.30 -0.98 -5.67
CA GLY A 267 -9.16 0.25 -4.89
C GLY A 267 -7.73 0.66 -4.59
N TYR A 268 -6.73 -0.10 -5.02
CA TYR A 268 -5.35 0.21 -4.70
C TYR A 268 -4.71 1.11 -5.77
N PHE A 269 -4.11 2.22 -5.31
CA PHE A 269 -3.18 3.06 -6.08
C PHE A 269 -1.94 3.35 -5.22
N CYS A 270 -0.74 3.35 -5.83
CA CYS A 270 0.46 3.85 -5.15
C CYS A 270 0.32 5.35 -4.86
N ASP A 271 1.12 5.89 -3.96
CA ASP A 271 0.98 7.29 -3.51
C ASP A 271 1.06 8.29 -4.67
N SER A 272 1.96 8.07 -5.64
CA SER A 272 2.06 8.92 -6.84
C SER A 272 0.82 8.84 -7.73
N LEU A 273 0.23 7.66 -7.93
CA LEU A 273 -1.03 7.52 -8.68
C LEU A 273 -2.20 8.15 -7.92
N LYS A 274 -2.26 8.03 -6.59
CA LYS A 274 -3.29 8.70 -5.78
C LYS A 274 -3.20 10.22 -5.95
N SER A 275 -2.01 10.78 -5.87
CA SER A 275 -1.77 12.22 -6.05
C SER A 275 -2.13 12.67 -7.47
N PHE A 276 -1.74 11.89 -8.48
CA PHE A 276 -2.10 12.13 -9.88
C PHE A 276 -3.61 12.12 -10.10
N ASN A 277 -4.31 11.07 -9.64
CA ASN A 277 -5.76 10.95 -9.77
C ASN A 277 -6.50 12.04 -9.01
N ARG A 278 -6.00 12.46 -7.83
CA ARG A 278 -6.59 13.55 -7.07
C ARG A 278 -6.46 14.88 -7.79
N LYS A 279 -5.28 15.18 -8.36
CA LYS A 279 -5.04 16.41 -9.12
C LYS A 279 -5.99 16.51 -10.31
N TYR A 280 -6.11 15.44 -11.07
CA TYR A 280 -6.94 15.40 -12.28
C TYR A 280 -8.36 14.87 -12.05
N ALA A 281 -8.85 14.86 -10.81
CA ALA A 281 -10.21 14.44 -10.50
C ALA A 281 -11.27 15.44 -11.00
N GLN A 282 -10.89 16.72 -11.11
CA GLN A 282 -11.76 17.83 -11.54
C GLN A 282 -11.09 18.69 -12.63
N GLU A 283 -9.91 18.29 -13.11
CA GLU A 283 -9.14 18.98 -14.13
C GLU A 283 -8.97 18.06 -15.34
N THR A 284 -8.74 18.64 -16.51
CA THR A 284 -8.40 17.84 -17.70
C THR A 284 -7.01 17.23 -17.53
N PRO A 285 -6.85 15.89 -17.58
CA PRO A 285 -5.53 15.28 -17.52
C PRO A 285 -4.68 15.73 -18.72
N PRO A 286 -3.36 15.89 -18.55
CA PRO A 286 -2.46 16.19 -19.65
C PRO A 286 -2.50 15.05 -20.68
N ALA A 287 -2.35 15.40 -21.96
CA ALA A 287 -2.37 14.41 -23.05
C ALA A 287 -1.24 13.37 -22.93
N ARG A 288 -0.10 13.77 -22.34
CA ARG A 288 1.09 12.95 -22.14
C ARG A 288 1.74 13.29 -20.80
N ILE A 289 2.29 12.28 -20.11
CA ILE A 289 3.10 12.43 -18.89
C ILE A 289 4.35 11.58 -18.97
N ILE A 290 5.32 11.86 -18.10
CA ILE A 290 6.46 10.97 -17.86
C ILE A 290 6.20 10.14 -16.61
N ALA A 291 6.39 8.83 -16.72
CA ALA A 291 6.38 7.90 -15.62
C ALA A 291 7.79 7.36 -15.36
N ILE A 292 8.20 7.32 -14.09
CA ILE A 292 9.51 6.80 -13.66
C ILE A 292 9.25 5.58 -12.78
N ALA A 293 9.74 4.42 -13.21
CA ALA A 293 9.63 3.18 -12.47
C ALA A 293 10.91 2.91 -11.66
N ARG A 294 10.76 2.66 -10.36
CA ARG A 294 11.87 2.34 -9.45
C ARG A 294 11.86 0.88 -8.99
N ALA A 295 13.03 0.36 -8.65
CA ALA A 295 13.29 -1.06 -8.45
C ALA A 295 12.54 -1.70 -7.27
N GLN A 296 12.24 -0.93 -6.21
CA GLN A 296 11.56 -1.47 -5.05
C GLN A 296 10.05 -1.45 -5.22
N ASP A 297 9.42 -2.46 -4.62
CA ASP A 297 7.97 -2.50 -4.56
C ASP A 297 7.44 -1.51 -3.51
N ASN A 298 6.12 -1.34 -3.46
CA ASN A 298 5.53 -0.36 -2.57
C ASN A 298 5.75 -0.68 -1.08
N TRP A 299 5.97 -1.95 -0.75
CA TRP A 299 6.07 -2.45 0.62
C TRP A 299 7.49 -2.45 1.14
N SER A 300 8.48 -2.56 0.24
CA SER A 300 9.89 -2.58 0.56
C SER A 300 10.64 -1.32 0.15
N ARG A 301 9.97 -0.24 -0.30
CA ARG A 301 10.58 1.00 -0.85
C ARG A 301 11.59 1.74 0.03
N PHE A 302 11.72 1.36 1.29
CA PHE A 302 12.70 1.91 2.22
C PHE A 302 13.57 0.82 2.84
N HIS A 303 13.60 -0.40 2.30
CA HIS A 303 14.39 -1.47 2.89
C HIS A 303 15.88 -1.17 2.68
N PRO A 304 16.70 -1.09 3.74
CA PRO A 304 18.07 -0.57 3.65
C PRO A 304 19.02 -1.43 2.83
N GLU A 305 18.74 -2.73 2.72
CA GLU A 305 19.58 -3.70 1.99
C GLU A 305 19.26 -3.78 0.49
N GLN A 306 18.27 -3.04 0.01
CA GLN A 306 17.87 -3.03 -1.39
C GLN A 306 18.16 -1.66 -1.98
N SER A 307 18.66 -1.61 -3.22
CA SER A 307 18.70 -0.35 -3.97
C SER A 307 17.32 -0.06 -4.54
N ASN A 308 17.00 1.22 -4.76
CA ASN A 308 15.73 1.67 -5.34
C ASN A 308 15.96 2.40 -6.67
N ASP A 309 16.87 1.88 -7.48
CA ASP A 309 17.31 2.49 -8.74
C ASP A 309 16.16 2.69 -9.72
N VAL A 310 16.33 3.61 -10.67
CA VAL A 310 15.40 3.78 -11.78
C VAL A 310 15.58 2.61 -12.76
N VAL A 311 14.52 1.83 -12.97
CA VAL A 311 14.55 0.61 -13.80
C VAL A 311 13.85 0.77 -15.14
N ALA A 312 12.99 1.78 -15.28
CA ALA A 312 12.37 2.14 -16.53
C ALA A 312 11.81 3.56 -16.48
N VAL A 313 11.70 4.17 -17.65
CA VAL A 313 10.98 5.43 -17.87
C VAL A 313 10.06 5.27 -19.07
N ALA A 314 8.92 5.96 -19.06
CA ALA A 314 7.99 5.95 -20.19
C ALA A 314 7.31 7.30 -20.36
N VAL A 315 6.94 7.62 -21.60
CA VAL A 315 5.88 8.58 -21.84
C VAL A 315 4.56 7.84 -21.92
N VAL A 316 3.58 8.28 -21.13
CA VAL A 316 2.25 7.66 -21.03
C VAL A 316 1.20 8.63 -21.54
N SER A 317 0.34 8.15 -22.44
CA SER A 317 -0.87 8.82 -22.91
C SER A 317 -2.09 7.94 -22.63
N SER A 318 -3.27 8.33 -23.13
CA SER A 318 -4.46 7.46 -23.12
C SER A 318 -4.29 6.22 -23.99
N ASP A 319 -3.47 6.28 -25.04
CA ASP A 319 -3.44 5.25 -26.07
C ASP A 319 -2.27 4.27 -25.85
N GLU A 320 -1.18 4.73 -25.24
CA GLU A 320 0.00 3.91 -25.07
C GLU A 320 0.91 4.32 -23.89
N ALA A 321 1.82 3.41 -23.56
CA ALA A 321 2.99 3.67 -22.73
C ALA A 321 4.26 3.37 -23.53
N LYS A 322 4.92 4.41 -24.03
CA LYS A 322 6.16 4.30 -24.80
C LYS A 322 7.35 4.32 -23.84
N LEU A 323 8.04 3.18 -23.72
CA LEU A 323 9.30 3.09 -22.96
C LEU A 323 10.38 3.95 -23.62
N LEU A 324 11.14 4.70 -22.80
CA LEU A 324 12.29 5.48 -23.25
C LEU A 324 13.58 4.79 -22.84
N THR A 325 14.65 5.08 -23.58
CA THR A 325 16.01 4.67 -23.20
C THR A 325 16.44 5.46 -21.96
N LEU A 326 16.92 4.76 -20.94
CA LEU A 326 17.50 5.41 -19.77
C LEU A 326 18.81 6.12 -20.19
N PRO A 327 19.05 7.37 -19.77
CA PRO A 327 20.34 8.01 -19.97
C PRO A 327 21.45 7.19 -19.34
N GLU A 328 22.61 7.07 -20.00
CA GLU A 328 23.77 6.31 -19.51
C GLU A 328 24.32 6.79 -18.14
N ASN A 329 23.84 7.95 -17.64
CA ASN A 329 24.22 8.56 -16.36
C ASN A 329 23.03 8.76 -15.41
N ALA A 330 21.96 7.97 -15.50
CA ALA A 330 20.78 8.12 -14.63
C ALA A 330 21.03 7.74 -13.14
N ASP A 331 22.21 7.18 -12.83
CA ASP A 331 22.65 6.79 -11.49
C ASP A 331 23.53 7.83 -10.78
N ALA A 332 23.73 9.02 -11.38
CA ALA A 332 24.59 10.09 -10.84
C ALA A 332 23.82 11.20 -10.11
#